data_AF-A0A957UY24-F1
#
_entry.id   AF-A0A957UY24-F1
#
_cell.length_a   1.000
_cell.length_b   1.000
_cell.length_c   1.000
_cell.angle_alpha   90.00
_cell.angle_beta   90.00
_cell.angle_gamma   90.00
#
_symmetry.space_group_name_H-M   'P 1'
#
loop_
_entity.id
_entity.type
_entity.pdbx_description
1 polymer ?
#
loop_
_entity_poly.entity_id
_entity_poly.type
_entity_poly.pdbx_seq_one_letter_code
_entity_poly.pdbx_strand_id
1 'polypeptide(L)'
;VIISGDSDFGPLVTKLREYGKYTLGIGPRDVTHPLLVRACDEFVYIEAALGEFGVDDALSETAAADQEAARQLLLKALRVHEQRDDLPVLAAKLKQTMLLLEPTFNEVNIGHTQFKEWLERSTDLVTLYARENQIYVALPDFEPGPEWEARPWPSSSHANGQAIRTAPALASAAAAEPAVPVKLSLRQQYNQIFTRLKMTSVDFATRRDVLRDIYRELRERPGERTTDELLEELCERYETQGLIRSKTTLRQIWQMG
;
A
#
# COMPACT_ATOMS: atom_id res chain seq x y z
N VAL A 1 -2.79 -16.01 16.46
CA VAL A 1 -3.45 -14.79 15.95
C VAL A 1 -4.50 -14.38 16.96
N ILE A 2 -4.49 -13.13 17.40
CA ILE A 2 -5.43 -12.55 18.36
C ILE A 2 -6.08 -11.36 17.67
N ILE A 3 -7.41 -11.31 17.66
CA ILE A 3 -8.16 -10.19 17.09
C ILE A 3 -8.83 -9.47 18.25
N SER A 4 -8.21 -8.39 18.74
CA SER A 4 -8.68 -7.60 19.87
C SER A 4 -7.95 -6.27 19.95
N GLY A 5 -8.61 -5.24 20.48
CA GLY A 5 -7.98 -3.99 20.92
C GLY A 5 -7.77 -3.90 22.44
N ASP A 6 -8.29 -4.86 23.20
CA ASP A 6 -8.30 -4.79 24.66
C ASP A 6 -6.95 -5.22 25.28
N SER A 7 -6.42 -4.40 26.18
CA SER A 7 -5.18 -4.67 26.91
C SER A 7 -5.24 -5.88 27.82
N ASP A 8 -6.43 -6.35 28.21
CA ASP A 8 -6.59 -7.51 29.09
C ASP A 8 -6.08 -8.82 28.47
N PHE A 9 -5.87 -8.86 27.16
CA PHE A 9 -5.23 -9.98 26.48
C PHE A 9 -3.69 -9.97 26.56
N GLY A 10 -3.08 -8.90 27.07
CA GLY A 10 -1.63 -8.76 27.21
C GLY A 10 -0.96 -9.96 27.90
N PRO A 11 -1.41 -10.42 29.08
CA PRO A 11 -0.85 -11.58 29.77
C PRO A 11 -0.91 -12.88 28.95
N LEU A 12 -1.99 -13.07 28.17
CA LEU A 12 -2.12 -14.23 27.27
C LEU A 12 -1.08 -14.18 26.16
N VAL A 13 -0.90 -13.01 25.52
CA VAL A 13 0.10 -12.80 24.47
C VAL A 13 1.51 -13.07 25.01
N THR A 14 1.84 -12.50 26.16
CA THR A 14 3.13 -12.70 26.81
C THR A 14 3.38 -14.18 27.12
N LYS A 15 2.38 -14.90 27.65
CA LYS A 15 2.48 -16.35 27.88
C LYS A 15 2.71 -17.13 26.60
N LEU A 16 1.98 -16.83 25.53
CA LEU A 16 2.17 -17.49 24.24
C LEU A 16 3.60 -17.30 23.70
N ARG A 17 4.15 -16.10 23.85
CA ARG A 17 5.53 -15.79 23.46
C ARG A 17 6.56 -16.51 24.33
N GLU A 18 6.33 -16.64 25.64
CA GLU A 18 7.17 -17.47 26.53
C GLU A 18 7.20 -18.95 26.09
N TYR A 19 6.10 -19.46 25.54
CA TYR A 19 6.03 -20.80 24.94
C TYR A 19 6.65 -20.89 23.52
N GLY A 20 7.33 -19.83 23.06
CA GLY A 20 7.94 -19.77 21.74
C GLY A 20 6.93 -19.73 20.60
N LYS A 21 5.70 -19.26 20.84
CA LYS A 21 4.68 -19.07 19.79
C LYS A 21 4.78 -17.67 19.22
N TYR A 22 4.66 -17.57 17.90
CA TYR A 22 4.55 -16.30 17.21
C TYR A 22 3.16 -15.69 17.43
N THR A 23 3.13 -14.45 17.92
CA THR A 23 1.89 -13.73 18.25
C THR A 23 1.64 -12.59 17.28
N LEU A 24 0.62 -12.78 16.42
CA LEU A 24 0.06 -11.74 15.55
C LEU A 24 -1.21 -11.16 16.18
N GLY A 25 -1.19 -9.87 16.49
CA GLY A 25 -2.34 -9.09 16.95
C GLY A 25 -3.00 -8.32 15.80
N ILE A 26 -4.33 -8.25 15.81
CA ILE A 26 -5.11 -7.45 14.87
C ILE A 26 -6.17 -6.71 15.65
N GLY A 27 -6.31 -5.40 15.43
CA GLY A 27 -7.31 -4.59 16.12
C GLY A 27 -7.54 -3.24 15.44
N PRO A 28 -8.67 -2.58 15.72
CA PRO A 28 -8.93 -1.23 15.23
C PRO A 28 -8.03 -0.23 15.95
N ARG A 29 -7.48 0.75 15.24
CA ARG A 29 -6.53 1.72 15.81
C ARG A 29 -7.13 2.51 16.97
N ASP A 30 -8.40 2.92 16.86
CA ASP A 30 -9.07 3.80 17.82
C ASP A 30 -9.31 3.16 19.20
N VAL A 31 -9.42 1.83 19.24
CA VAL A 31 -9.79 1.08 20.46
C VAL A 31 -8.60 0.27 20.98
N THR A 32 -7.51 0.16 20.22
CA THR A 32 -6.36 -0.66 20.59
C THR A 32 -5.45 0.07 21.57
N HIS A 33 -5.26 -0.53 22.75
CA HIS A 33 -4.32 0.00 23.72
C HIS A 33 -2.86 -0.28 23.33
N PRO A 34 -1.92 0.70 23.42
CA PRO A 34 -0.51 0.50 23.01
C PRO A 34 0.22 -0.64 23.74
N LEU A 35 -0.20 -0.97 24.96
CA LEU A 35 0.36 -2.10 25.70
C LEU A 35 0.10 -3.46 25.01
N LEU A 36 -1.07 -3.63 24.37
CA LEU A 36 -1.38 -4.85 23.62
C LEU A 36 -0.47 -4.96 22.39
N VAL A 37 -0.31 -3.85 21.66
CA VAL A 37 0.59 -3.75 20.49
C VAL A 37 2.01 -4.16 20.85
N ARG A 38 2.52 -3.68 22.01
CA ARG A 38 3.87 -4.00 22.50
C ARG A 38 4.01 -5.41 23.05
N ALA A 39 2.91 -6.04 23.46
CA ALA A 39 2.94 -7.43 23.91
C ALA A 39 3.11 -8.40 22.73
N CYS A 40 2.55 -8.07 21.56
CA CYS A 40 2.63 -8.90 20.35
C CYS A 40 4.01 -8.87 19.69
N ASP A 41 4.33 -9.93 18.94
CA ASP A 41 5.50 -9.94 18.06
C ASP A 41 5.24 -9.10 16.81
N GLU A 42 4.02 -9.14 16.30
CA GLU A 42 3.55 -8.30 15.20
C GLU A 42 2.12 -7.85 15.50
N PHE A 43 1.82 -6.59 15.18
CA PHE A 43 0.47 -6.06 15.27
C PHE A 43 0.10 -5.37 13.96
N VAL A 44 -1.10 -5.62 13.44
CA VAL A 44 -1.61 -5.00 12.22
C VAL A 44 -2.95 -4.34 12.52
N TYR A 45 -3.07 -3.05 12.23
CA TYR A 45 -4.36 -2.36 12.38
C TYR A 45 -5.34 -2.80 11.28
N ILE A 46 -6.62 -2.92 11.62
CA ILE A 46 -7.66 -3.39 10.67
C ILE A 46 -7.75 -2.43 9.48
N GLU A 47 -7.75 -1.13 9.75
CA GLU A 47 -7.79 -0.05 8.75
C GLU A 47 -6.62 -0.17 7.77
N ALA A 48 -5.44 -0.47 8.33
CA ALA A 48 -4.21 -0.67 7.58
C ALA A 48 -4.26 -1.93 6.69
N ALA A 49 -4.82 -3.03 7.21
CA ALA A 49 -5.00 -4.28 6.47
C ALA A 49 -6.03 -4.15 5.32
N LEU A 50 -7.06 -3.32 5.51
CA LEU A 50 -8.09 -3.08 4.50
C LEU A 50 -7.65 -2.05 3.43
N GLY A 51 -6.51 -1.38 3.63
CA GLY A 51 -6.08 -0.27 2.79
C GLY A 51 -7.00 0.94 2.92
N GLU A 52 -7.78 1.00 4.00
CA GLU A 52 -8.68 2.11 4.34
C GLU A 52 -7.92 3.12 5.20
N PHE A 53 -6.74 3.54 4.75
CA PHE A 53 -6.17 4.79 5.23
C PHE A 53 -7.05 5.91 4.72
N GLY A 54 -8.08 6.24 5.50
CA GLY A 54 -8.92 7.40 5.26
C GLY A 54 -8.02 8.63 5.13
N VAL A 55 -8.42 9.58 4.27
CA VAL A 55 -7.71 10.87 4.14
C VAL A 55 -7.59 11.60 5.49
N ASP A 56 -8.47 11.27 6.45
CA ASP A 56 -8.43 11.72 7.85
C ASP A 56 -7.39 10.99 8.73
N ASP A 57 -7.02 9.73 8.45
CA ASP A 57 -6.11 8.95 9.31
C ASP A 57 -4.63 9.35 9.09
N ALA A 58 -4.28 9.81 7.89
CA ALA A 58 -2.97 10.42 7.63
C ALA A 58 -2.75 11.75 8.38
N LEU A 59 -3.83 12.34 8.92
CA LEU A 59 -3.81 13.56 9.73
C LEU A 59 -3.96 13.26 11.24
N SER A 60 -4.07 12.00 11.63
CA SER A 60 -4.17 11.59 13.02
C SER A 60 -2.85 11.81 13.76
N GLU A 61 -2.89 12.43 14.95
CA GLU A 61 -1.71 12.64 15.80
C GLU A 61 -0.98 11.33 16.13
N THR A 62 -1.71 10.22 16.26
CA THR A 62 -1.14 8.90 16.52
C THR A 62 -0.43 8.32 15.30
N ALA A 63 -0.97 8.50 14.09
CA ALA A 63 -0.28 8.09 12.87
C ALA A 63 1.03 8.86 12.69
N ALA A 64 1.01 10.18 12.91
CA ALA A 64 2.20 11.02 12.87
C ALA A 64 3.25 10.61 13.92
N ALA A 65 2.82 10.25 15.14
CA ALA A 65 3.70 9.75 16.18
C ALA A 65 4.34 8.40 15.81
N ASP A 66 3.57 7.48 15.20
CA ASP A 66 4.08 6.21 14.70
C ASP A 66 5.10 6.42 13.56
N GLN A 67 4.84 7.37 12.64
CA GLN A 67 5.79 7.71 11.58
C GLN A 67 7.10 8.25 12.17
N GLU A 68 7.02 9.14 13.16
CA GLU A 68 8.20 9.72 13.79
C GLU A 68 8.99 8.69 14.61
N ALA A 69 8.31 7.80 15.33
CA ALA A 69 8.96 6.68 16.03
C ALA A 69 9.71 5.75 15.07
N ALA A 70 9.11 5.44 13.91
CA ALA A 70 9.74 4.66 12.86
C ALA A 70 10.97 5.36 12.25
N ARG A 71 10.90 6.68 12.06
CA ARG A 71 12.02 7.49 11.56
C ARG A 71 13.18 7.52 12.56
N GLN A 72 12.89 7.65 13.85
CA GLN A 72 13.90 7.55 14.91
C GLN A 72 14.53 6.14 14.98
N LEU A 73 13.74 5.09 14.76
CA LEU A 73 14.23 3.72 14.68
C LEU A 73 15.18 3.52 13.49
N LEU A 74 14.87 4.08 12.32
CA LEU A 74 15.74 4.06 11.14
C LEU A 74 17.10 4.69 11.43
N LEU A 75 17.11 5.88 12.02
CA LEU A 75 18.35 6.57 12.39
C LEU A 75 19.17 5.78 13.41
N LYS A 76 18.52 5.19 14.42
CA LYS A 76 19.20 4.31 15.38
C LYS A 76 19.83 3.10 14.71
N ALA A 77 19.08 2.43 13.82
CA ALA A 77 19.59 1.27 13.08
C ALA A 77 20.77 1.64 12.18
N LEU A 78 20.73 2.81 11.52
CA LEU A 78 21.84 3.31 10.71
C LEU A 78 23.09 3.62 11.54
N ARG A 79 22.95 4.24 12.71
CA ARG A 79 24.09 4.49 13.62
C ARG A 79 24.77 3.19 14.07
N VAL A 80 24.01 2.10 14.23
CA VAL A 80 24.58 0.78 14.55
C VAL A 80 25.44 0.24 13.40
N HIS A 81 25.05 0.48 12.15
CA HIS A 81 25.83 0.10 10.96
C HIS A 81 27.01 1.03 10.70
N GLU A 82 26.87 2.32 11.03
CA GLU A 82 27.96 3.31 11.01
C GLU A 82 29.10 2.91 11.95
N GLN A 83 28.79 2.52 13.20
CA GLN A 83 29.80 2.05 14.16
C GLN A 83 30.50 0.76 13.73
N ARG A 84 29.93 0.03 12.77
CA ARG A 84 30.48 -1.22 12.21
C ARG A 84 31.25 -1.00 10.91
N ASP A 85 31.36 0.25 10.45
CA ASP A 85 31.95 0.63 9.16
C ASP A 85 31.30 -0.13 7.98
N ASP A 86 30.00 -0.45 8.10
CA ASP A 86 29.23 -1.28 7.17
C ASP A 86 28.24 -0.42 6.36
N LEU A 87 28.66 0.80 6.01
CA LEU A 87 27.92 1.72 5.17
C LEU A 87 28.52 1.74 3.74
N PRO A 88 27.67 1.77 2.70
CA PRO A 88 26.22 1.77 2.72
C PRO A 88 25.64 0.37 2.97
N VAL A 89 24.59 0.29 3.80
CA VAL A 89 24.02 -1.00 4.24
C VAL A 89 22.88 -1.47 3.34
N LEU A 90 22.79 -2.77 3.06
CA LEU A 90 21.67 -3.36 2.32
C LEU A 90 20.33 -3.11 3.05
N ALA A 91 19.30 -2.65 2.34
CA ALA A 91 17.98 -2.36 2.91
C ALA A 91 17.38 -3.56 3.66
N ALA A 92 17.58 -4.78 3.17
CA ALA A 92 17.12 -6.00 3.85
C ALA A 92 17.81 -6.21 5.21
N LYS A 93 19.13 -5.96 5.28
CA LYS A 93 19.92 -6.07 6.51
C LYS A 93 19.55 -4.94 7.49
N LEU A 94 19.26 -3.75 6.98
CA LEU A 94 18.77 -2.63 7.76
C LEU A 94 17.40 -2.94 8.37
N LYS A 95 16.45 -3.45 7.59
CA LYS A 95 15.13 -3.90 8.09
C LYS A 95 15.27 -4.95 9.19
N GLN A 96 16.14 -5.95 9.00
CA GLN A 96 16.40 -6.95 10.02
C GLN A 96 16.94 -6.33 11.33
N THR A 97 17.81 -5.33 11.22
CA THR A 97 18.35 -4.62 12.38
C THR A 97 17.28 -3.79 13.08
N MET A 98 16.39 -3.14 12.33
CA MET A 98 15.25 -2.40 12.88
C MET A 98 14.31 -3.33 13.66
N LEU A 99 13.95 -4.48 13.10
CA LEU A 99 13.11 -5.48 13.78
C LEU A 99 13.79 -6.09 15.01
N LEU A 100 15.13 -6.15 15.04
CA LEU A 100 15.88 -6.59 16.21
C LEU A 100 15.84 -5.56 17.35
N LEU A 101 15.85 -4.26 17.01
CA LEU A 101 15.77 -3.16 17.97
C LEU A 101 14.33 -2.95 18.48
N GLU A 102 13.36 -2.96 17.57
CA GLU A 102 11.95 -2.79 17.87
C GLU A 102 11.13 -3.82 17.07
N PRO A 103 10.76 -4.95 17.69
CA PRO A 103 9.95 -6.00 17.06
C PRO A 103 8.56 -5.51 16.64
N THR A 104 8.05 -4.48 17.29
CA THR A 104 6.70 -3.92 17.06
C THR A 104 6.57 -3.13 15.75
N PHE A 105 7.69 -2.85 15.08
CA PHE A 105 7.71 -2.07 13.85
C PHE A 105 7.01 -2.82 12.70
N ASN A 106 6.03 -2.18 12.08
CA ASN A 106 5.34 -2.69 10.89
C ASN A 106 5.08 -1.56 9.90
N GLU A 107 5.52 -1.72 8.64
CA GLU A 107 5.37 -0.68 7.61
C GLU A 107 3.91 -0.44 7.21
N VAL A 108 3.11 -1.50 7.28
CA VAL A 108 1.68 -1.43 6.94
C VAL A 108 0.99 -0.48 7.89
N ASN A 109 1.32 -0.49 9.18
CA ASN A 109 0.73 0.44 10.16
C ASN A 109 1.07 1.92 9.91
N ILE A 110 2.07 2.21 9.08
CA ILE A 110 2.53 3.58 8.77
C ILE A 110 1.94 4.04 7.43
N GLY A 111 1.20 3.18 6.73
CA GLY A 111 0.60 3.47 5.42
C GLY A 111 1.42 3.01 4.23
N HIS A 112 2.45 2.17 4.44
CA HIS A 112 3.33 1.71 3.37
C HIS A 112 3.17 0.21 3.11
N THR A 113 3.08 -0.17 1.84
CA THR A 113 2.92 -1.59 1.47
C THR A 113 4.23 -2.35 1.53
N GLN A 114 5.36 -1.65 1.34
CA GLN A 114 6.69 -2.23 1.30
C GLN A 114 7.70 -1.33 2.02
N PHE A 115 8.69 -1.94 2.66
CA PHE A 115 9.83 -1.24 3.28
C PHE A 115 10.56 -0.31 2.29
N LYS A 116 10.67 -0.75 1.03
CA LYS A 116 11.25 0.05 -0.06
C LYS A 116 10.50 1.38 -0.25
N GLU A 117 9.17 1.33 -0.33
CA GLU A 117 8.32 2.50 -0.54
C GLU A 117 8.44 3.49 0.63
N TRP A 118 8.52 2.96 1.85
CA TRP A 118 8.76 3.77 3.05
C TRP A 118 10.14 4.45 3.04
N LEU A 119 11.19 3.74 2.63
CA LEU A 119 12.54 4.32 2.47
C LEU A 119 12.58 5.42 1.40
N GLU A 120 11.90 5.22 0.26
CA GLU A 120 11.79 6.22 -0.81
C GLU A 120 11.08 7.50 -0.34
N ARG A 121 10.09 7.36 0.55
CA ARG A 121 9.40 8.49 1.20
C ARG A 121 10.27 9.19 2.24
N SER A 122 11.21 8.48 2.85
CA SER A 122 12.10 8.96 3.91
C SER A 122 13.47 9.42 3.39
N THR A 123 13.54 9.85 2.12
CA THR A 123 14.76 10.34 1.45
C THR A 123 15.31 11.65 2.05
N ASP A 124 14.57 12.27 2.95
CA ASP A 124 15.00 13.41 3.74
C ASP A 124 15.96 13.03 4.88
N LEU A 125 15.93 11.77 5.34
CA LEU A 125 16.82 11.26 6.38
C LEU A 125 17.95 10.37 5.85
N VAL A 126 17.79 9.80 4.65
CA VAL A 126 18.71 8.78 4.13
C VAL A 126 18.95 8.94 2.63
N THR A 127 20.16 8.59 2.21
CA THR A 127 20.51 8.50 0.78
C THR A 127 20.37 7.05 0.33
N LEU A 128 19.63 6.84 -0.77
CA LEU A 128 19.40 5.52 -1.36
C LEU A 128 20.32 5.32 -2.57
N TYR A 129 21.04 4.21 -2.55
CA TYR A 129 21.90 3.73 -3.64
C TYR A 129 21.31 2.44 -4.22
N ALA A 130 21.37 2.27 -5.54
CA ALA A 130 20.93 1.05 -6.18
C ALA A 130 22.10 0.35 -6.87
N ARG A 131 22.30 -0.92 -6.53
CA ARG A 131 23.35 -1.77 -7.12
C ARG A 131 22.80 -3.17 -7.31
N GLU A 132 23.01 -3.76 -8.49
CA GLU A 132 22.63 -5.15 -8.79
C GLU A 132 21.17 -5.49 -8.45
N ASN A 133 20.25 -4.55 -8.72
CA ASN A 133 18.81 -4.65 -8.41
C ASN A 133 18.48 -4.72 -6.90
N GLN A 134 19.44 -4.37 -6.05
CA GLN A 134 19.31 -4.23 -4.60
C GLN A 134 19.41 -2.76 -4.19
N ILE A 135 18.82 -2.44 -3.04
CA ILE A 135 18.80 -1.08 -2.47
C ILE A 135 19.72 -1.06 -1.27
N TYR A 136 20.60 -0.07 -1.24
CA TYR A 136 21.51 0.25 -0.17
C TYR A 136 21.16 1.61 0.41
N VAL A 137 21.34 1.77 1.72
CA VAL A 137 20.93 2.94 2.48
C VAL A 137 22.14 3.46 3.24
N ALA A 138 22.37 4.77 3.19
CA ALA A 138 23.37 5.44 4.02
C ALA A 138 22.83 6.76 4.58
N LEU A 139 23.58 7.33 5.51
CA LEU A 139 23.33 8.68 6.01
C LEU A 139 23.56 9.72 4.89
N PRO A 140 22.90 10.89 4.95
CA PRO A 140 23.05 11.95 3.95
C PRO A 140 24.48 12.46 3.82
N ASP A 141 25.22 12.44 4.93
CA ASP A 141 26.60 12.92 5.05
C ASP A 141 27.64 11.86 4.63
N PHE A 142 27.21 10.67 4.22
CA PHE A 142 28.11 9.62 3.77
C PHE A 142 28.68 9.97 2.39
N GLU A 143 30.00 10.18 2.30
CA GLU A 143 30.68 10.35 1.01
C GLU A 143 30.83 8.98 0.33
N PRO A 144 30.10 8.72 -0.78
CA PRO A 144 30.25 7.46 -1.50
C PRO A 144 31.65 7.34 -2.10
N GLY A 145 32.33 6.23 -1.83
CA GLY A 145 33.56 5.87 -2.54
C GLY A 145 33.32 5.71 -4.06
N PRO A 146 34.37 5.68 -4.89
CA PRO A 146 34.27 5.60 -6.36
C PRO A 146 33.55 4.34 -6.88
N GLU A 147 33.34 3.34 -6.03
CA GLU A 147 32.54 2.14 -6.32
C GLU A 147 31.01 2.38 -6.29
N TRP A 148 30.58 3.48 -5.67
CA TRP A 148 29.18 3.92 -5.53
C TRP A 148 28.85 5.13 -6.42
N GLU A 149 29.79 5.54 -7.28
CA GLU A 149 29.63 6.68 -8.18
C GLU A 149 28.39 6.54 -9.08
N ALA A 150 27.54 7.55 -8.98
CA ALA A 150 26.52 7.95 -9.95
C ALA A 150 25.33 7.00 -10.15
N ARG A 151 24.46 6.97 -9.13
CA ARG A 151 23.11 7.53 -9.26
C ARG A 151 22.44 7.55 -7.89
N PRO A 152 22.19 8.73 -7.27
CA PRO A 152 21.12 8.79 -6.27
C PRO A 152 19.90 8.15 -6.93
N TRP A 153 19.26 7.22 -6.24
CA TRP A 153 17.99 6.65 -6.70
C TRP A 153 17.15 7.82 -7.21
N PRO A 154 16.72 7.84 -8.49
CA PRO A 154 15.82 8.89 -8.91
C PRO A 154 14.62 8.70 -8.00
N SER A 155 14.43 9.62 -7.04
CA SER A 155 13.20 9.72 -6.28
C SER A 155 12.14 9.61 -7.34
N SER A 156 11.46 8.47 -7.41
CA SER A 156 10.39 8.29 -8.37
C SER A 156 9.34 9.27 -7.91
N SER A 157 9.44 10.50 -8.43
CA SER A 157 8.29 11.32 -8.69
C SER A 157 7.29 10.33 -9.25
N HIS A 158 6.19 10.15 -8.56
CA HIS A 158 4.98 9.65 -9.17
C HIS A 158 4.61 10.64 -10.27
N ALA A 159 5.37 10.61 -11.37
CA ALA A 159 5.05 11.25 -12.61
C ALA A 159 4.16 10.24 -13.30
N ASN A 160 2.88 10.35 -13.00
CA ASN A 160 1.81 9.92 -13.88
C ASN A 160 2.24 10.29 -15.32
N GLY A 161 2.27 9.29 -16.21
CA GLY A 161 3.03 9.31 -17.45
C GLY A 161 2.69 10.44 -18.43
N GLN A 162 3.23 11.63 -18.21
CA GLN A 162 3.21 12.76 -19.13
C GLN A 162 4.45 13.63 -18.90
N ALA A 163 5.54 13.35 -19.62
CA ALA A 163 6.56 14.35 -19.94
C ALA A 163 7.39 13.89 -21.13
N ILE A 164 6.91 14.34 -22.30
CA ILE A 164 7.67 14.88 -23.42
C ILE A 164 9.18 14.98 -23.13
N ARG A 165 9.99 14.20 -23.85
CA ARG A 165 11.41 14.53 -24.06
C ARG A 165 11.62 14.87 -25.52
N THR A 166 11.79 16.16 -25.76
CA THR A 166 12.38 16.74 -26.95
C THR A 166 13.91 16.54 -26.97
N ALA A 167 14.41 16.40 -28.20
CA ALA A 167 15.79 16.54 -28.71
C ALA A 167 16.63 15.24 -28.87
N PRO A 168 17.60 15.23 -29.80
CA PRO A 168 17.52 15.61 -31.21
C PRO A 168 17.99 14.47 -32.15
N ALA A 169 17.88 14.71 -33.46
CA ALA A 169 18.11 13.77 -34.54
C ALA A 169 19.56 13.23 -34.63
N LEU A 170 19.67 11.92 -34.87
CA LEU A 170 20.71 11.32 -35.72
C LEU A 170 20.14 10.05 -36.38
N ALA A 171 20.23 10.02 -37.70
CA ALA A 171 19.75 8.97 -38.57
C ALA A 171 20.60 7.70 -38.46
N SER A 172 19.98 6.52 -38.61
CA SER A 172 20.32 5.54 -39.66
C SER A 172 19.74 4.15 -39.37
N ALA A 173 19.19 3.57 -40.45
CA ALA A 173 19.13 2.15 -40.81
C ALA A 173 18.30 1.17 -39.97
N ALA A 174 17.24 0.73 -40.65
CA ALA A 174 16.52 -0.53 -40.49
C ALA A 174 17.40 -1.72 -40.09
N ALA A 175 17.02 -2.37 -38.99
CA ALA A 175 17.18 -3.80 -38.80
C ALA A 175 16.03 -4.29 -37.91
N ALA A 176 15.27 -5.26 -38.42
CA ALA A 176 14.17 -5.90 -37.73
C ALA A 176 14.68 -6.80 -36.61
N GLU A 177 14.10 -6.68 -35.41
CA GLU A 177 14.21 -7.68 -34.34
C GLU A 177 12.81 -8.08 -33.83
N PRO A 178 12.64 -9.36 -33.40
CA PRO A 178 11.34 -10.01 -33.32
C PRO A 178 10.55 -9.61 -32.08
N ALA A 179 9.24 -9.44 -32.25
CA ALA A 179 8.29 -9.17 -31.18
C ALA A 179 8.24 -10.33 -30.17
N VAL A 180 8.65 -10.05 -28.93
CA VAL A 180 8.40 -10.92 -27.78
C VAL A 180 6.88 -10.96 -27.55
N PRO A 181 6.23 -12.13 -27.44
CA PRO A 181 4.79 -12.19 -27.21
C PRO A 181 4.49 -11.69 -25.80
N VAL A 182 3.86 -10.52 -25.72
CA VAL A 182 3.33 -9.96 -24.47
C VAL A 182 2.28 -10.95 -23.95
N LYS A 183 2.64 -11.72 -22.91
CA LYS A 183 1.67 -12.55 -22.19
C LYS A 183 0.61 -11.62 -21.61
N LEU A 184 -0.63 -11.74 -22.10
CA LEU A 184 -1.80 -11.01 -21.57
C LEU A 184 -1.89 -11.22 -20.06
N SER A 185 -2.19 -10.16 -19.31
CA SER A 185 -2.38 -10.25 -17.86
C SER A 185 -3.49 -11.25 -17.52
N LEU A 186 -3.38 -11.95 -16.38
CA LEU A 186 -4.39 -12.93 -15.95
C LEU A 186 -5.81 -12.34 -15.96
N ARG A 187 -5.97 -11.06 -15.57
CA ARG A 187 -7.24 -10.33 -15.63
C ARG A 187 -7.79 -10.21 -17.05
N GLN A 188 -6.95 -9.94 -18.05
CA GLN A 188 -7.36 -9.90 -19.45
C GLN A 188 -7.74 -11.28 -19.97
N GLN A 189 -7.03 -12.33 -19.55
CA GLN A 189 -7.37 -13.72 -19.90
C GLN A 189 -8.71 -14.14 -19.31
N TYR A 190 -8.96 -13.86 -18.03
CA TYR A 190 -10.25 -14.11 -17.38
C TYR A 190 -11.39 -13.32 -18.02
N ASN A 191 -11.19 -12.03 -18.31
CA ASN A 191 -12.21 -11.22 -18.99
C ASN A 191 -12.56 -11.78 -20.38
N GLN A 192 -11.57 -12.26 -21.14
CA GLN A 192 -11.81 -12.91 -22.43
C GLN A 192 -12.62 -14.21 -22.29
N ILE A 193 -12.32 -15.01 -21.26
CA ILE A 193 -13.06 -16.25 -20.97
C ILE A 193 -14.50 -15.94 -20.56
N PHE A 194 -14.73 -14.97 -19.67
CA PHE A 194 -16.08 -14.58 -19.24
C PHE A 194 -16.91 -13.98 -20.38
N THR A 195 -16.29 -13.15 -21.23
CA THR A 195 -16.94 -12.61 -22.44
C THR A 195 -17.33 -13.74 -23.40
N ARG A 196 -16.46 -14.75 -23.59
CA ARG A 196 -16.74 -15.92 -24.44
C ARG A 196 -17.85 -16.82 -23.88
N LEU A 197 -17.96 -16.91 -22.56
CA LEU A 197 -18.99 -17.66 -21.84
C LEU A 197 -20.33 -16.90 -21.73
N LYS A 198 -20.45 -15.69 -22.31
CA LYS A 198 -21.61 -14.79 -22.17
C LYS A 198 -21.99 -14.52 -20.71
N MET A 199 -21.01 -14.60 -19.80
CA MET A 199 -21.20 -14.16 -18.42
C MET A 199 -21.03 -12.66 -18.38
N THR A 200 -22.01 -11.94 -17.83
CA THR A 200 -21.92 -10.49 -17.62
C THR A 200 -20.88 -10.20 -16.54
N SER A 201 -19.62 -10.04 -16.93
CA SER A 201 -18.56 -9.60 -16.03
C SER A 201 -18.64 -8.07 -15.89
N VAL A 202 -19.28 -7.61 -14.83
CA VAL A 202 -19.14 -6.20 -14.41
C VAL A 202 -17.77 -6.06 -13.76
N ASP A 203 -16.99 -5.06 -14.18
CA ASP A 203 -15.68 -4.80 -13.61
C ASP A 203 -15.74 -4.50 -12.10
N PHE A 204 -14.76 -4.96 -11.33
CA PHE A 204 -14.75 -4.79 -9.86
C PHE A 204 -14.75 -3.32 -9.44
N ALA A 205 -14.03 -2.45 -10.15
CA ALA A 205 -14.03 -1.01 -9.86
C ALA A 205 -15.42 -0.41 -10.06
N THR A 206 -16.05 -0.76 -11.19
CA THR A 206 -17.45 -0.39 -11.47
C THR A 206 -18.38 -0.86 -10.36
N ARG A 207 -18.29 -2.13 -9.97
CA ARG A 207 -19.17 -2.73 -8.97
C ARG A 207 -19.04 -2.02 -7.63
N ARG A 208 -17.81 -1.74 -7.21
CA ARG A 208 -17.52 -1.02 -5.97
C ARG A 208 -18.11 0.40 -6.02
N ASP A 209 -17.90 1.11 -7.11
CA ASP A 209 -18.34 2.50 -7.23
C ASP A 209 -19.88 2.57 -7.23
N VAL A 210 -20.56 1.65 -7.94
CA VAL A 210 -22.03 1.54 -7.91
C VAL A 210 -22.56 1.20 -6.51
N LEU A 211 -21.97 0.21 -5.82
CA LEU A 211 -22.41 -0.16 -4.47
C LEU A 211 -22.17 0.97 -3.45
N ARG A 212 -21.07 1.71 -3.60
CA ARG A 212 -20.77 2.88 -2.77
C ARG A 212 -21.79 3.99 -2.99
N ASP A 213 -22.13 4.28 -4.24
CA ASP A 213 -23.11 5.31 -4.56
C ASP A 213 -24.50 4.93 -4.06
N ILE A 214 -24.89 3.66 -4.21
CA ILE A 214 -26.14 3.15 -3.64
C ILE A 214 -26.16 3.26 -2.11
N TYR A 215 -25.07 2.86 -1.44
CA TYR A 215 -24.98 2.97 0.02
C TYR A 215 -25.05 4.42 0.50
N ARG A 216 -24.39 5.34 -0.21
CA ARG A 216 -24.45 6.77 0.10
C ARG A 216 -25.87 7.31 0.03
N GLU A 217 -26.59 6.95 -1.02
CA GLU A 217 -27.96 7.41 -1.23
C GLU A 217 -28.93 6.83 -0.18
N LEU A 218 -28.76 5.55 0.19
CA LEU A 218 -29.52 4.92 1.27
C LEU A 218 -29.22 5.51 2.65
N ARG A 219 -27.98 5.94 2.88
CA ARG A 219 -27.56 6.60 4.13
C ARG A 219 -28.11 8.02 4.24
N GLU A 220 -28.11 8.77 3.14
CA GLU A 220 -28.60 10.15 3.11
C GLU A 220 -30.14 10.23 3.18
N ARG A 221 -30.88 9.22 2.66
CA ARG A 221 -32.35 9.18 2.66
C ARG A 221 -32.92 7.78 2.97
N PRO A 222 -32.95 7.36 4.24
CA PRO A 222 -33.42 6.02 4.60
C PRO A 222 -34.95 5.89 4.44
N GLY A 223 -35.39 4.99 3.55
CA GLY A 223 -36.79 4.57 3.43
C GLY A 223 -37.72 5.51 2.65
N GLU A 224 -37.21 6.57 2.04
CA GLU A 224 -38.02 7.51 1.25
C GLU A 224 -38.35 7.02 -0.17
N ARG A 225 -37.59 6.06 -0.70
CA ARG A 225 -37.65 5.65 -2.12
C ARG A 225 -37.65 4.13 -2.27
N THR A 226 -38.33 3.66 -3.30
CA THR A 226 -38.28 2.25 -3.70
C THR A 226 -36.96 1.94 -4.39
N THR A 227 -36.55 0.66 -4.38
CA THR A 227 -35.31 0.21 -5.05
C THR A 227 -35.30 0.56 -6.54
N ASP A 228 -36.46 0.58 -7.19
CA ASP A 228 -36.56 0.87 -8.63
C ASP A 228 -36.38 2.35 -8.95
N GLU A 229 -36.91 3.25 -8.11
CA GLU A 229 -36.72 4.70 -8.23
C GLU A 229 -35.26 5.09 -8.00
N LEU A 230 -34.61 4.46 -7.01
CA LEU A 230 -33.19 4.65 -6.72
C LEU A 230 -32.30 4.27 -7.91
N LEU A 231 -32.60 3.12 -8.54
CA LEU A 231 -31.83 2.62 -9.68
C LEU A 231 -32.06 3.46 -10.95
N GLU A 232 -33.23 4.10 -11.11
CA GLU A 232 -33.51 5.03 -12.21
C GLU A 232 -32.71 6.32 -12.07
N GLU A 233 -32.72 6.94 -10.90
CA GLU A 233 -31.96 8.18 -10.66
C GLU A 233 -30.45 7.97 -10.77
N LEU A 234 -29.94 6.81 -10.30
CA LEU A 234 -28.54 6.43 -10.52
C LEU A 234 -28.23 6.24 -12.01
N CYS A 235 -29.15 5.65 -12.78
CA CYS A 235 -28.99 5.49 -14.23
C CYS A 235 -28.89 6.87 -14.92
N GLU A 236 -29.81 7.79 -14.62
CA GLU A 236 -29.79 9.17 -15.15
C GLU A 236 -28.54 9.94 -14.72
N ARG A 237 -28.08 9.75 -13.49
CA ARG A 237 -26.86 10.36 -12.97
C ARG A 237 -25.60 9.85 -13.68
N TYR A 238 -25.54 8.55 -13.98
CA TYR A 238 -24.42 8.02 -14.76
C TYR A 238 -24.48 8.46 -16.22
N GLU A 239 -25.67 8.55 -16.82
CA GLU A 239 -25.86 9.06 -18.18
C GLU A 239 -25.42 10.53 -18.31
N THR A 240 -25.77 11.38 -17.35
CA THR A 240 -25.32 12.78 -17.31
C THR A 240 -23.80 12.92 -17.09
N GLN A 241 -23.17 11.94 -16.45
CA GLN A 241 -21.71 11.86 -16.29
C GLN A 241 -21.00 11.19 -17.49
N GLY A 242 -21.74 10.77 -18.53
CA GLY A 242 -21.20 10.10 -19.71
C GLY A 242 -20.83 8.62 -19.48
N LEU A 243 -21.23 8.04 -18.36
CA LEU A 243 -21.06 6.62 -18.06
C LEU A 243 -22.33 5.86 -18.48
N ILE A 244 -22.27 5.12 -19.58
CA ILE A 244 -23.41 4.30 -20.05
C ILE A 244 -23.53 3.06 -19.15
N ARG A 245 -24.35 3.14 -18.10
CA ARG A 245 -24.65 2.03 -17.19
C ARG A 245 -26.14 1.71 -17.28
N SER A 246 -26.50 0.57 -17.86
CA SER A 246 -27.91 0.20 -17.99
C SER A 246 -28.54 -0.18 -16.65
N LYS A 247 -29.82 0.15 -16.47
CA LYS A 247 -30.63 -0.22 -15.28
C LYS A 247 -30.58 -1.72 -14.98
N THR A 248 -30.48 -2.57 -16.01
CA THR A 248 -30.35 -4.03 -15.85
C THR A 248 -28.99 -4.41 -15.23
N THR A 249 -27.91 -3.72 -15.59
CA THR A 249 -26.59 -3.90 -14.98
C THR A 249 -26.58 -3.46 -13.52
N LEU A 250 -27.19 -2.31 -13.21
CA LEU A 250 -27.28 -1.81 -11.82
C LEU A 250 -28.09 -2.75 -10.92
N ARG A 251 -29.24 -3.25 -11.42
CA ARG A 251 -30.05 -4.25 -10.71
C ARG A 251 -29.28 -5.55 -10.48
N GLN A 252 -28.52 -6.00 -11.46
CA GLN A 252 -27.70 -7.21 -11.33
C GLN A 252 -26.60 -7.05 -10.29
N ILE A 253 -25.96 -5.87 -10.21
CA ILE A 253 -24.95 -5.55 -9.19
C ILE A 253 -25.57 -5.57 -7.79
N TRP A 254 -26.76 -4.97 -7.64
CA TRP A 254 -27.52 -4.95 -6.39
C TRP A 254 -27.91 -6.36 -5.92
N GLN A 255 -28.31 -7.25 -6.83
CA GLN A 255 -28.70 -8.63 -6.49
C GLN A 255 -27.52 -9.57 -6.19
N MET A 256 -26.30 -9.19 -6.57
CA MET A 256 -25.08 -9.98 -6.35
C MET A 256 -24.32 -9.59 -5.08
N GLY A 257 -24.60 -8.43 -4.49
CA GLY A 257 -24.02 -7.94 -3.24
C GLY A 257 -24.81 -8.43 -2.04
#